data_AF-A0A1M4TND2-F1
#
_entry.id   AF-A0A1M4TND2-F1
#
_cell.length_a   1.000
_cell.length_b   1.000
_cell.length_c   1.000
_cell.angle_alpha   90.00
_cell.angle_beta   90.00
_cell.angle_gamma   90.00
#
_symmetry.space_group_name_H-M   'P 1'
#
loop_
_entity.id
_entity.type
_entity.pdbx_description
1 polymer ?
#
loop_
_entity_poly.entity_id
_entity_poly.type
_entity_poly.pdbx_seq_one_letter_code
_entity_poly.pdbx_strand_id
1 'polypeptide(L)'
;MHAALENAGLSNTLKNTRLVSQLVATIENHIGKHIDRDSIDYLRLVTHLRFAIDRLEKNAPVSNELLASIKKKFKRAYNIAIQVSKVIENTLEKQVPEEEIGYIAIHIQRLINTI
;
A
#
# COMPACT_ATOMS: atom_id res chain seq x y z
N MET A 1 -23.06 -23.23 -9.31
CA MET A 1 -22.53 -22.38 -8.22
C MET A 1 -21.00 -22.22 -8.24
N HIS A 2 -20.21 -23.13 -8.82
CA HIS A 2 -18.74 -22.97 -8.90
C HIS A 2 -18.28 -21.81 -9.81
N ALA A 3 -18.85 -21.67 -11.02
CA ALA A 3 -18.45 -20.63 -11.99
C ALA A 3 -18.65 -19.18 -11.50
N ALA A 4 -19.65 -18.92 -10.65
CA ALA A 4 -19.92 -17.57 -10.14
C ALA A 4 -18.92 -17.14 -9.05
N LEU A 5 -18.51 -18.07 -8.18
CA LEU A 5 -17.49 -17.82 -7.15
C LEU A 5 -16.10 -17.65 -7.78
N GLU A 6 -15.79 -18.44 -8.80
CA GLU A 6 -14.54 -18.35 -9.57
C GLU A 6 -14.43 -17.03 -10.35
N ASN A 7 -15.53 -16.60 -10.99
CA ASN A 7 -15.58 -15.32 -11.70
C ASN A 7 -15.48 -14.11 -10.74
N ALA A 8 -16.10 -14.19 -9.57
CA ALA A 8 -15.97 -13.15 -8.53
C ALA A 8 -14.52 -13.07 -8.00
N GLY A 9 -13.87 -14.20 -7.75
CA GLY A 9 -12.47 -14.26 -7.32
C GLY A 9 -11.48 -13.71 -8.36
N LEU A 10 -11.70 -14.02 -9.64
CA LEU A 10 -10.91 -13.46 -10.75
C LEU A 10 -11.09 -11.94 -10.86
N SER A 11 -12.33 -11.46 -10.78
CA SER A 11 -12.65 -10.03 -10.80
C SER A 11 -11.97 -9.27 -9.65
N ASN A 12 -11.98 -9.84 -8.43
CA ASN A 12 -11.32 -9.23 -7.28
C ASN A 12 -9.79 -9.21 -7.42
N THR A 13 -9.21 -10.29 -7.97
CA THR A 13 -7.77 -10.37 -8.24
C THR A 13 -7.31 -9.30 -9.22
N LEU A 14 -8.08 -9.08 -10.29
CA LEU A 14 -7.80 -8.03 -11.28
C LEU A 14 -7.99 -6.62 -10.68
N LYS A 15 -9.04 -6.41 -9.88
CA LYS A 15 -9.27 -5.15 -9.14
C LYS A 15 -8.08 -4.83 -8.23
N ASN A 16 -7.63 -5.80 -7.43
CA ASN A 16 -6.52 -5.62 -6.51
C ASN A 16 -5.19 -5.36 -7.24
N THR A 17 -4.95 -6.01 -8.37
CA THR A 17 -3.77 -5.75 -9.21
C THR A 17 -3.76 -4.33 -9.78
N ARG A 18 -4.91 -3.84 -10.24
CA ARG A 18 -5.05 -2.46 -10.72
C ARG A 18 -4.86 -1.45 -9.60
N LEU A 19 -5.44 -1.71 -8.42
CA LEU A 19 -5.26 -0.86 -7.25
C LEU A 19 -3.79 -0.75 -6.88
N VAL A 20 -3.07 -1.87 -6.76
CA VAL A 20 -1.62 -1.85 -6.46
C VAL A 20 -0.85 -1.00 -7.48
N SER A 21 -1.16 -1.13 -8.77
CA SER A 21 -0.52 -0.34 -9.83
C SER A 21 -0.79 1.17 -9.65
N GLN A 22 -2.02 1.54 -9.30
CA GLN A 22 -2.41 2.93 -9.01
C GLN A 22 -1.70 3.48 -7.76
N LEU A 23 -1.54 2.67 -6.72
CA LEU A 23 -0.84 3.05 -5.49
C LEU A 23 0.64 3.31 -5.76
N VAL A 24 1.28 2.44 -6.54
CA VAL A 24 2.68 2.64 -6.98
C VAL A 24 2.82 3.93 -7.78
N ALA A 25 1.93 4.18 -8.75
CA ALA A 25 1.96 5.42 -9.53
C ALA A 25 1.78 6.66 -8.65
N THR A 26 0.89 6.60 -7.66
CA THR A 26 0.71 7.66 -6.65
C THR A 26 1.99 7.92 -5.88
N ILE A 27 2.71 6.88 -5.47
CA ILE A 27 3.99 6.99 -4.77
C ILE A 27 5.04 7.65 -5.68
N GLU A 28 5.18 7.19 -6.93
CA GLU A 28 6.12 7.75 -7.92
C GLU A 28 5.87 9.24 -8.16
N ASN A 29 4.60 9.63 -8.33
CA ASN A 29 4.19 11.01 -8.52
C ASN A 29 4.59 11.90 -7.32
N HIS A 30 4.42 11.42 -6.09
CA HIS A 30 4.79 12.16 -4.89
C HIS A 30 6.29 12.18 -4.61
N ILE A 31 7.03 11.14 -5.00
CA ILE A 31 8.49 11.10 -4.90
C ILE A 31 9.13 11.98 -5.98
N GLY A 32 8.49 12.09 -7.15
CA GLY A 32 8.97 12.82 -8.33
C GLY A 32 9.98 12.01 -9.17
N LYS A 33 9.99 10.68 -9.03
CA LYS A 33 10.92 9.78 -9.73
C LYS A 33 10.24 8.42 -9.98
N HIS A 34 10.67 7.74 -11.04
CA HIS A 34 10.28 6.35 -11.28
C HIS A 34 11.03 5.38 -10.36
N ILE A 35 10.33 4.34 -9.91
CA ILE A 35 10.91 3.28 -9.10
C ILE A 35 11.34 2.14 -10.04
N ASP A 36 12.59 1.70 -9.88
CA ASP A 36 13.10 0.52 -10.56
C ASP A 36 12.28 -0.74 -10.19
N ARG A 37 11.65 -1.33 -11.19
CA ARG A 37 10.75 -2.49 -11.07
C ARG A 37 11.51 -3.79 -10.77
N ASP A 38 12.81 -3.84 -11.02
CA ASP A 38 13.67 -4.99 -10.71
C ASP A 38 14.30 -4.88 -9.31
N SER A 39 14.10 -3.75 -8.62
CA SER A 39 14.67 -3.52 -7.30
C SER A 39 13.98 -4.33 -6.19
N ILE A 40 14.77 -4.74 -5.19
CA ILE A 40 14.27 -5.43 -3.99
C ILE A 40 13.27 -4.56 -3.22
N ASP A 41 13.50 -3.24 -3.17
CA ASP A 41 12.60 -2.32 -2.46
C ASP A 41 11.24 -2.21 -3.16
N TYR A 42 11.20 -2.23 -4.49
CA TYR A 42 9.95 -2.30 -5.24
C TYR A 42 9.18 -3.60 -4.97
N LEU A 43 9.87 -4.74 -5.02
CA LEU A 43 9.25 -6.05 -4.75
C LEU A 43 8.64 -6.08 -3.33
N ARG A 44 9.36 -5.54 -2.34
CA ARG A 44 8.88 -5.44 -0.95
C ARG A 44 7.67 -4.53 -0.83
N LEU A 45 7.68 -3.36 -1.48
CA LEU A 45 6.54 -2.44 -1.49
C LEU A 45 5.30 -3.14 -2.07
N VAL A 46 5.40 -3.70 -3.27
CA VAL A 46 4.26 -4.34 -3.95
C VAL A 46 3.71 -5.51 -3.12
N THR A 47 4.60 -6.31 -2.55
CA THR A 47 4.22 -7.43 -1.67
C THR A 47 3.45 -6.92 -0.44
N HIS A 48 3.94 -5.87 0.21
CA HIS A 48 3.27 -5.28 1.35
C HIS A 48 1.91 -4.69 0.98
N LEU A 49 1.80 -3.92 -0.11
CA LEU A 49 0.53 -3.34 -0.56
C LEU A 49 -0.52 -4.42 -0.85
N ARG A 50 -0.13 -5.54 -1.48
CA ARG A 50 -1.03 -6.68 -1.70
C ARG A 50 -1.56 -7.25 -0.39
N PHE A 51 -0.67 -7.48 0.59
CA PHE A 51 -1.09 -7.98 1.90
C PHE A 51 -1.90 -6.97 2.71
N ALA A 52 -1.61 -5.67 2.57
CA ALA A 52 -2.39 -4.61 3.20
C ALA A 52 -3.83 -4.60 2.68
N ILE A 53 -4.01 -4.66 1.37
CA ILE A 53 -5.34 -4.74 0.74
C ILE A 53 -6.08 -5.99 1.23
N ASP A 54 -5.44 -7.16 1.20
CA ASP A 54 -6.05 -8.41 1.67
C ASP A 54 -6.48 -8.34 3.15
N ARG A 55 -5.64 -7.76 4.03
CA ARG A 55 -6.00 -7.53 5.44
C ARG A 55 -7.21 -6.60 5.57
N LEU A 56 -7.23 -5.50 4.83
CA LEU A 56 -8.34 -4.53 4.86
C LEU A 56 -9.64 -5.16 4.36
N GLU A 57 -9.60 -5.93 3.27
CA GLU A 57 -10.75 -6.66 2.75
C GLU A 57 -11.31 -7.65 3.79
N LYS A 58 -10.44 -8.30 4.56
CA LYS A 58 -10.79 -9.24 5.64
C LYS A 58 -11.09 -8.59 6.99
N ASN A 59 -10.96 -7.26 7.11
CA ASN A 59 -11.01 -6.54 8.39
C ASN A 59 -10.07 -7.11 9.45
N ALA A 60 -8.90 -7.60 9.02
CA ALA A 60 -7.90 -8.17 9.92
C ALA A 60 -7.23 -7.06 10.75
N PRO A 61 -7.03 -7.27 12.07
CA PRO A 61 -6.37 -6.28 12.91
C PRO A 61 -4.90 -6.11 12.52
N VAL A 62 -4.39 -4.89 12.71
CA VAL A 62 -2.99 -4.53 12.52
C VAL A 62 -2.53 -3.68 13.71
N SER A 63 -1.33 -3.96 14.21
CA SER A 63 -0.67 -3.16 15.25
C SER A 63 0.69 -2.71 14.73
N ASN A 64 1.14 -1.51 15.13
CA ASN A 64 2.44 -0.98 14.75
C ASN A 64 3.11 -0.25 15.92
N GLU A 65 3.93 -0.97 16.67
CA GLU A 65 4.66 -0.43 17.83
C GLU A 65 5.63 0.70 17.47
N LEU A 66 6.03 0.79 16.20
CA LEU A 66 6.97 1.79 15.71
C LEU A 66 6.28 3.06 15.19
N LEU A 67 4.94 3.13 15.21
CA LEU A 67 4.17 4.22 14.58
C LEU A 67 4.62 5.62 15.01
N ALA A 68 4.77 5.86 16.32
CA ALA A 68 5.23 7.15 16.83
C ALA A 68 6.64 7.52 16.31
N SER A 69 7.54 6.54 16.25
CA SER A 69 8.89 6.72 15.73
C SER A 69 8.89 7.00 14.23
N ILE A 70 8.04 6.30 13.46
CA ILE A 70 7.87 6.48 12.02
C ILE A 70 7.37 7.91 11.73
N LYS A 71 6.30 8.35 12.41
CA LYS A 71 5.75 9.71 12.27
C LYS A 71 6.79 10.79 12.56
N LYS A 72 7.63 10.58 13.58
CA LYS A 72 8.68 11.53 13.97
C LYS A 72 9.84 11.56 12.97
N LYS A 73 10.34 10.39 12.54
CA LYS A 73 11.57 10.26 11.74
C LYS A 73 11.32 10.36 10.23
N PHE A 74 10.20 9.82 9.74
CA PHE A 74 9.92 9.64 8.32
C PHE A 74 8.76 10.52 7.86
N LYS A 75 8.73 11.79 8.29
CA LYS A 75 7.63 12.73 8.04
C LYS A 75 7.22 12.80 6.57
N ARG A 76 8.20 12.90 5.66
CA ARG A 76 7.93 12.95 4.21
C ARG A 76 7.26 11.65 3.75
N ALA A 77 7.84 10.50 4.06
CA ALA A 77 7.29 9.20 3.68
C ALA A 77 5.89 8.96 4.27
N TYR A 78 5.68 9.37 5.53
CA TYR A 78 4.40 9.26 6.21
C TYR A 78 3.31 10.12 5.54
N ASN A 79 3.63 11.36 5.16
CA ASN A 79 2.69 12.22 4.43
C ASN A 79 2.30 11.64 3.07
N ILE A 80 3.24 10.98 2.37
CA ILE A 80 2.94 10.27 1.12
C ILE A 80 2.06 9.05 1.42
N ALA A 81 2.37 8.29 2.47
CA ALA A 81 1.55 7.14 2.89
C ALA A 81 0.11 7.53 3.20
N ILE A 82 -0.14 8.73 3.76
CA ILE A 82 -1.50 9.27 3.94
C ILE A 82 -2.20 9.51 2.59
N GLN A 83 -1.50 10.00 1.56
CA GLN A 83 -2.14 10.17 0.24
C GLN A 83 -2.43 8.82 -0.41
N VAL A 84 -1.52 7.85 -0.25
CA VAL A 84 -1.71 6.47 -0.69
C VAL A 84 -2.90 5.83 0.02
N SER A 85 -3.05 6.04 1.33
CA SER A 85 -4.17 5.48 2.09
C SER A 85 -5.50 5.98 1.58
N LYS A 86 -5.64 7.27 1.25
CA LYS A 86 -6.88 7.81 0.65
C LYS A 86 -7.28 7.11 -0.65
N VAL A 87 -6.31 6.72 -1.48
CA VAL A 87 -6.60 5.96 -2.71
C VAL A 87 -7.15 4.57 -2.37
N ILE A 88 -6.60 3.92 -1.35
CA ILE A 88 -7.10 2.64 -0.85
C ILE A 88 -8.52 2.81 -0.29
N GLU A 89 -8.73 3.81 0.56
CA GLU A 89 -10.02 4.09 1.21
C GLU A 89 -11.11 4.35 0.18
N ASN A 90 -10.83 5.16 -0.84
CA ASN A 90 -11.77 5.44 -1.93
C ASN A 90 -12.08 4.22 -2.79
N THR A 91 -11.15 3.26 -2.91
CA THR A 91 -11.32 2.08 -3.79
C THR A 91 -11.98 0.90 -3.07
N LEU A 92 -11.69 0.75 -1.78
CA LEU A 92 -12.20 -0.34 -0.94
C LEU A 92 -13.41 0.08 -0.10
N GLU A 93 -13.71 1.38 -0.01
CA GLU A 93 -14.75 1.95 0.85
C GLU A 93 -14.56 1.56 2.32
N LYS A 94 -13.30 1.49 2.75
CA LYS A 94 -12.88 1.09 4.10
C LYS A 94 -11.79 2.02 4.59
N GLN A 95 -11.86 2.39 5.87
CA GLN A 95 -10.82 3.18 6.51
C GLN A 95 -9.51 2.38 6.61
N VAL A 96 -8.39 3.03 6.35
CA VAL A 96 -7.07 2.44 6.54
C VAL A 96 -6.57 2.81 7.94
N PRO A 97 -6.27 1.83 8.82
CA PRO A 97 -5.73 2.11 10.15
C PRO A 97 -4.39 2.84 10.09
N GLU A 98 -4.13 3.70 11.09
CA GLU A 98 -2.91 4.51 11.14
C GLU A 98 -1.64 3.63 11.20
N GLU A 99 -1.75 2.45 11.79
CA GLU A 99 -0.72 1.43 11.87
C GLU A 99 -0.27 0.94 10.49
N GLU A 100 -1.22 0.76 9.57
CA GLU A 100 -0.96 0.37 8.18
C GLU A 100 -0.32 1.52 7.41
N ILE A 101 -0.80 2.76 7.61
CA ILE A 101 -0.15 3.96 7.06
C ILE A 101 1.31 4.04 7.51
N GLY A 102 1.59 3.71 8.76
CA GLY A 102 2.94 3.60 9.30
C GLY A 102 3.81 2.58 8.57
N TYR A 103 3.28 1.38 8.29
CA TYR A 103 4.04 0.37 7.55
C TYR A 103 4.28 0.76 6.08
N ILE A 104 3.27 1.32 5.40
CA ILE A 104 3.43 1.86 4.05
C ILE A 104 4.53 2.93 4.02
N ALA A 105 4.58 3.80 5.04
CA ALA A 105 5.61 4.83 5.17
C ALA A 105 7.03 4.25 5.29
N ILE A 106 7.22 3.09 5.92
CA ILE A 106 8.54 2.43 5.97
C ILE A 106 9.00 2.04 4.56
N HIS A 107 8.11 1.47 3.75
CA HIS A 107 8.46 1.06 2.38
C HIS A 107 8.75 2.28 1.50
N ILE A 108 7.96 3.34 1.62
CA ILE A 108 8.21 4.61 0.92
C ILE A 108 9.55 5.22 1.36
N GLN A 109 9.88 5.19 2.64
CA GLN A 109 11.14 5.72 3.14
C GLN A 109 12.36 4.98 2.56
N ARG A 110 12.26 3.66 2.38
CA ARG A 110 13.32 2.88 1.72
C ARG A 110 13.53 3.34 0.28
N LEU A 111 12.45 3.50 -0.48
CA LEU A 111 12.52 4.01 -1.85
C LEU A 111 13.14 5.41 -1.91
N ILE A 112 12.79 6.31 -0.99
CA ILE A 112 13.39 7.65 -0.93
C ILE A 112 14.91 7.59 -0.66
N ASN A 113 15.39 6.61 0.10
CA ASN A 113 16.81 6.49 0.43
C ASN A 113 17.64 5.81 -0.67
N THR A 114 17.01 5.00 -1.50
CA THR A 114 17.68 4.23 -2.57
C THR A 114 17.77 5.02 -3.89
N ILE A 115 17.02 6.13 -4.05
CA ILE A 115 16.89 6.90 -5.31
C ILE A 115 17.38 8.35 -5.20
#